data_AF-A0A965EFB8-F1
#
_entry.id   AF-A0A965EFB8-F1
#
_cell.length_a   1.000
_cell.length_b   1.000
_cell.length_c   1.000
_cell.angle_alpha   90.00
_cell.angle_beta   90.00
_cell.angle_gamma   90.00
#
_symmetry.space_group_name_H-M   'P 1'
#
loop_
_entity.id
_entity.type
_entity.pdbx_description
1 polymer ?
#
loop_
_entity_poly.entity_id
_entity_poly.type
_entity_poly.pdbx_seq_one_letter_code
_entity_poly.pdbx_strand_id
1 'polypeptide(L)'
;MSSATSNADLVIAARTIELADAIVGKGVRTLAATGGPDTQQVLAYDLAHAGAAVETARSMLDYGAKGELEAQLTCAFVADMVHDLVTRLIGREKLWGVDPSTLADSHDFVQKYRSPEFLSSLANTPGPRHLDGDYEMVQDTFRSFASKVIAPHAEHVHRENLDVPEEI
;
A
#
# COMPACT_ATOMS: atom_id res chain seq x y z
N MET A 1 -22.56 1.97 -17.17
CA MET A 1 -22.14 3.26 -16.58
C MET A 1 -21.04 3.08 -15.53
N SER A 2 -21.00 1.99 -14.74
CA SER A 2 -19.94 1.71 -13.73
C SER A 2 -18.50 1.64 -14.26
N SER A 3 -18.23 0.84 -15.29
CA SER A 3 -16.86 0.61 -15.79
C SER A 3 -16.16 1.84 -16.39
N ALA A 4 -16.91 2.82 -16.88
CA ALA A 4 -16.32 4.07 -17.37
C ALA A 4 -15.84 4.96 -16.21
N THR A 5 -16.55 4.92 -15.09
CA THR A 5 -16.19 5.66 -13.87
C THR A 5 -14.94 5.07 -13.22
N SER A 6 -14.84 3.74 -13.12
CA SER A 6 -13.65 3.08 -12.55
C SER A 6 -12.38 3.37 -13.35
N ASN A 7 -12.48 3.43 -14.69
CA ASN A 7 -11.33 3.79 -15.53
C ASN A 7 -10.90 5.25 -15.33
N ALA A 8 -11.86 6.19 -15.26
CA ALA A 8 -11.56 7.59 -14.97
C ALA A 8 -10.92 7.77 -13.58
N ASP A 9 -11.40 7.03 -12.59
CA ASP A 9 -10.88 7.05 -11.23
C ASP A 9 -9.44 6.51 -11.16
N LEU A 10 -9.10 5.46 -11.92
CA LEU A 10 -7.74 4.94 -12.02
C LEU A 10 -6.77 5.91 -12.72
N VAL A 11 -7.25 6.70 -13.68
CA VAL A 11 -6.44 7.77 -14.29
C VAL A 11 -6.09 8.84 -13.25
N ILE A 12 -7.05 9.22 -12.40
CA ILE A 12 -6.79 10.16 -11.31
C ILE A 12 -5.82 9.53 -10.28
N ALA A 13 -6.01 8.26 -9.94
CA ALA A 13 -5.13 7.52 -9.06
C ALA A 13 -3.67 7.51 -9.58
N ALA A 14 -3.48 7.24 -10.87
CA ALA A 14 -2.16 7.29 -11.51
C ALA A 14 -1.55 8.69 -11.41
N ARG A 15 -2.33 9.75 -11.66
CA ARG A 15 -1.85 11.12 -11.51
C ARG A 15 -1.46 11.44 -10.07
N THR A 16 -2.22 10.98 -9.09
CA THR A 16 -1.93 11.13 -7.67
C THR A 16 -0.62 10.42 -7.29
N ILE A 17 -0.36 9.23 -7.83
CA ILE A 17 0.91 8.50 -7.65
C ILE A 17 2.08 9.32 -8.21
N GLU A 18 1.95 9.91 -9.40
CA GLU A 18 3.01 10.75 -9.99
C GLU A 18 3.37 11.96 -9.10
N LEU A 19 2.37 12.61 -8.50
CA LEU A 19 2.59 13.73 -7.59
C LEU A 19 3.34 13.28 -6.32
N ALA A 20 2.96 12.14 -5.75
CA ALA A 20 3.63 11.56 -4.60
C ALA A 20 5.07 11.12 -4.92
N ASP A 21 5.29 10.50 -6.08
CA ASP A 21 6.61 10.11 -6.58
C ASP A 21 7.52 11.33 -6.78
N ALA A 22 7.00 12.44 -7.30
CA ALA A 22 7.76 13.69 -7.43
C ALA A 22 8.23 14.23 -6.07
N ILE A 23 7.40 14.13 -5.02
CA ILE A 23 7.78 14.48 -3.64
C ILE A 23 8.89 13.56 -3.13
N VAL A 24 8.71 12.24 -3.24
CA VAL A 24 9.71 11.25 -2.79
C VAL A 24 11.03 11.46 -3.52
N GLY A 25 11.01 11.58 -4.84
CA GLY A 25 12.20 11.83 -5.65
C GLY A 25 12.93 13.12 -5.27
N LYS A 26 12.20 14.18 -4.91
CA LYS A 26 12.82 15.41 -4.37
C LYS A 26 13.46 15.17 -3.00
N GLY A 27 12.77 14.48 -2.11
CA GLY A 27 13.30 14.11 -0.80
C GLY A 27 14.57 13.25 -0.88
N VAL A 28 14.65 12.30 -1.82
CA VAL A 28 15.87 11.50 -2.07
C VAL A 28 17.04 12.38 -2.50
N ARG A 29 16.81 13.39 -3.35
CA ARG A 29 17.85 14.36 -3.72
C ARG A 29 18.29 15.20 -2.51
N THR A 30 17.35 15.63 -1.67
CA THR A 30 17.66 16.34 -0.42
C THR A 30 18.50 15.46 0.52
N LEU A 31 18.14 14.19 0.69
CA LEU A 31 18.88 13.22 1.49
C LEU A 31 20.34 13.11 1.03
N ALA A 32 20.56 12.91 -0.27
CA ALA A 32 21.90 12.82 -0.85
C ALA A 32 22.71 14.11 -0.62
N ALA A 33 22.08 15.28 -0.77
CA ALA A 33 22.74 16.58 -0.59
C ALA A 33 23.07 16.93 0.88
N THR A 34 22.40 16.28 1.85
CA THR A 34 22.49 16.62 3.28
C THR A 34 23.27 15.59 4.11
N GLY A 35 24.09 14.76 3.45
CA GLY A 35 25.00 13.82 4.09
C GLY A 35 24.52 12.35 4.08
N GLY A 36 23.45 12.03 3.36
CA GLY A 36 22.99 10.67 3.17
C GLY A 36 22.30 10.05 4.39
N PRO A 37 21.93 8.75 4.29
CA PRO A 37 21.11 8.06 5.30
C PRO A 37 21.77 7.97 6.68
N ASP A 38 23.10 7.82 6.74
CA ASP A 38 23.80 7.73 8.02
C ASP A 38 23.70 9.03 8.84
N THR A 39 23.67 10.17 8.14
CA THR A 39 23.51 11.51 8.74
C THR A 39 22.03 11.85 8.98
N GLN A 40 21.15 11.52 8.04
CA GLN A 40 19.76 11.93 8.02
C GLN A 40 18.81 10.72 8.18
N GLN A 41 19.00 9.95 9.25
CA GLN A 41 18.32 8.66 9.43
C GLN A 41 16.79 8.76 9.41
N VAL A 42 16.21 9.78 10.04
CA VAL A 42 14.76 9.99 10.04
C VAL A 42 14.23 10.26 8.64
N LEU A 43 14.90 11.13 7.88
CA LEU A 43 14.53 11.43 6.50
C LEU A 43 14.67 10.18 5.62
N ALA A 44 15.75 9.41 5.78
CA ALA A 44 15.95 8.17 5.04
C ALA A 44 14.87 7.13 5.34
N TYR A 45 14.51 6.94 6.61
CA TYR A 45 13.43 6.04 7.02
C TYR A 45 12.10 6.44 6.40
N ASP A 46 11.76 7.72 6.50
CA ASP A 46 10.54 8.28 5.94
C ASP A 46 10.46 8.11 4.42
N LEU A 47 11.57 8.37 3.70
CA LEU A 47 11.65 8.21 2.26
C LEU A 47 11.56 6.75 1.83
N ALA A 48 12.16 5.83 2.59
CA ALA A 48 12.06 4.40 2.31
C ALA A 48 10.61 3.91 2.40
N HIS A 49 9.88 4.32 3.44
CA HIS A 49 8.48 3.93 3.61
C HIS A 49 7.57 4.58 2.55
N ALA A 50 7.72 5.89 2.34
CA ALA A 50 6.94 6.60 1.32
C ALA A 50 7.21 6.06 -0.09
N GLY A 51 8.48 5.80 -0.44
CA GLY A 51 8.86 5.21 -1.72
C GLY A 51 8.28 3.81 -1.91
N ALA A 52 8.34 2.95 -0.88
CA ALA A 52 7.74 1.62 -0.95
C ALA A 52 6.21 1.68 -1.15
N ALA A 53 5.53 2.62 -0.49
CA ALA A 53 4.09 2.81 -0.66
C ALA A 53 3.75 3.33 -2.06
N VAL A 54 4.52 4.29 -2.61
CA VAL A 54 4.37 4.80 -3.98
C VAL A 54 4.53 3.68 -5.02
N GLU A 55 5.55 2.83 -4.87
CA GLU A 55 5.79 1.73 -5.81
C GLU A 55 4.76 0.60 -5.69
N THR A 56 4.26 0.36 -4.48
CA THR A 56 3.10 -0.54 -4.27
C THR A 56 1.87 0.01 -4.97
N ALA A 57 1.57 1.30 -4.80
CA ALA A 57 0.45 1.97 -5.43
C ALA A 57 0.54 1.94 -6.96
N ARG A 58 1.75 2.14 -7.52
CA ARG A 58 2.03 2.02 -8.96
C ARG A 58 1.71 0.61 -9.47
N SER A 59 2.16 -0.41 -8.75
CA SER A 59 1.89 -1.82 -9.09
C SER A 59 0.39 -2.18 -9.02
N MET A 60 -0.36 -1.49 -8.15
CA MET A 60 -1.80 -1.71 -8.04
C MET A 60 -2.59 -1.17 -9.24
N LEU A 61 -2.04 -0.28 -10.09
CA LEU A 61 -2.77 0.20 -11.27
C LEU A 61 -3.11 -0.94 -12.24
N ASP A 62 -2.14 -1.84 -12.49
CA ASP A 62 -2.35 -3.02 -13.33
C ASP A 62 -3.36 -3.99 -12.70
N TYR A 63 -3.36 -4.10 -11.37
CA TYR A 63 -4.36 -4.87 -10.63
C TYR A 63 -5.76 -4.23 -10.76
N GLY A 64 -5.86 -2.92 -10.55
CA GLY A 64 -7.09 -2.15 -10.64
C GLY A 64 -7.74 -2.22 -12.02
N ALA A 65 -6.94 -2.33 -13.08
CA ALA A 65 -7.44 -2.51 -14.44
C ALA A 65 -8.17 -3.85 -14.68
N LYS A 66 -8.07 -4.83 -13.77
CA LYS A 66 -8.65 -6.17 -13.92
C LYS A 66 -10.13 -6.27 -13.55
N GLY A 67 -10.68 -5.28 -12.84
CA GLY A 67 -12.09 -5.30 -12.44
C GLY A 67 -12.52 -4.11 -11.60
N GLU A 68 -13.82 -4.03 -11.33
CA GLU A 68 -14.42 -2.88 -10.62
C GLU A 68 -14.02 -2.83 -9.15
N LEU A 69 -14.02 -3.97 -8.46
CA LEU A 69 -13.61 -4.06 -7.07
C LEU A 69 -12.11 -3.80 -6.91
N GLU A 70 -11.31 -4.31 -7.84
CA GLU A 70 -9.87 -4.12 -7.90
C GLU A 70 -9.54 -2.65 -8.09
N ALA A 71 -10.27 -1.95 -8.95
CA ALA A 71 -10.14 -0.51 -9.13
C ALA A 71 -10.48 0.25 -7.84
N GLN A 72 -11.54 -0.15 -7.12
CA GLN A 72 -11.91 0.45 -5.84
C GLN A 72 -10.84 0.24 -4.76
N LEU A 73 -10.32 -1.00 -4.63
CA LEU A 73 -9.22 -1.32 -3.71
C LEU A 73 -7.95 -0.52 -4.04
N THR A 74 -7.64 -0.38 -5.33
CA THR A 74 -6.53 0.43 -5.83
C THR A 74 -6.70 1.89 -5.44
N CYS A 75 -7.88 2.48 -5.68
CA CYS A 75 -8.14 3.86 -5.31
C CYS A 75 -8.07 4.08 -3.78
N ALA A 76 -8.59 3.13 -2.99
CA ALA A 76 -8.49 3.15 -1.53
C ALA A 76 -7.02 3.19 -1.07
N PHE A 77 -6.19 2.31 -1.62
CA PHE A 77 -4.77 2.23 -1.28
C PHE A 77 -4.00 3.48 -1.69
N VAL A 78 -4.24 4.00 -2.90
CA VAL A 78 -3.60 5.24 -3.38
C VAL A 78 -3.95 6.41 -2.46
N ALA A 79 -5.21 6.51 -2.03
CA ALA A 79 -5.65 7.55 -1.11
C ALA A 79 -4.99 7.41 0.28
N ASP A 80 -4.83 6.18 0.77
CA ASP A 80 -4.13 5.91 2.03
C ASP A 80 -2.63 6.19 1.96
N MET A 81 -1.98 5.84 0.84
CA MET A 81 -0.58 6.16 0.56
C MET A 81 -0.32 7.66 0.61
N VAL A 82 -1.18 8.47 -0.03
CA VAL A 82 -1.03 9.94 0.02
C VAL A 82 -1.29 10.48 1.42
N HIS A 83 -2.27 9.92 2.14
CA HIS A 83 -2.51 10.33 3.52
C HIS A 83 -1.28 10.07 4.41
N ASP A 84 -0.69 8.87 4.35
CA ASP A 84 0.55 8.54 5.06
C ASP A 84 1.68 9.50 4.67
N LEU A 85 1.89 9.74 3.37
CA LEU A 85 2.88 10.71 2.88
C LEU A 85 2.68 12.11 3.49
N VAL A 86 1.45 12.65 3.43
CA VAL A 86 1.13 13.96 4.00
C VAL A 86 1.41 14.00 5.51
N THR A 87 1.08 12.95 6.26
CA THR A 87 1.33 12.90 7.71
C THR A 87 2.83 12.82 8.05
N ARG A 88 3.67 12.28 7.16
CA ARG A 88 5.12 12.33 7.31
C ARG A 88 5.70 13.70 6.98
N LEU A 89 5.10 14.40 6.02
CA LEU A 89 5.54 15.71 5.57
C LEU A 89 5.21 16.81 6.57
N ILE A 90 4.05 16.76 7.22
CA ILE A 90 3.58 17.87 8.08
C ILE A 90 4.60 18.18 9.18
N GLY A 91 5.15 19.39 9.18
CA GLY A 91 6.20 19.84 10.10
C GLY A 91 7.62 19.37 9.75
N ARG A 92 7.81 18.61 8.67
CA ARG A 92 9.11 18.14 8.12
C ARG A 92 9.33 18.54 6.66
N GLU A 93 8.52 19.43 6.10
CA GLU A 93 8.58 19.84 4.69
C GLU A 93 9.95 20.43 4.33
N LYS A 94 10.50 21.25 5.23
CA LYS A 94 11.85 21.82 5.08
C LYS A 94 12.95 20.76 5.14
N LEU A 95 12.79 19.75 5.99
CA LEU A 95 13.74 18.63 6.09
C LEU A 95 13.76 17.82 4.80
N TRP A 96 12.59 17.56 4.21
CA TRP A 96 12.46 16.89 2.92
C TRP A 96 12.86 17.81 1.74
N GLY A 97 12.88 19.13 1.96
CA GLY A 97 13.14 20.12 0.94
C GLY A 97 12.00 20.25 -0.08
N VAL A 98 10.77 19.94 0.30
CA VAL A 98 9.60 19.85 -0.59
C VAL A 98 8.58 20.95 -0.34
N ASP A 99 7.73 21.20 -1.34
CA ASP A 99 6.53 22.03 -1.19
C ASP A 99 5.31 21.10 -1.15
N PRO A 100 4.61 20.99 -0.01
CA PRO A 100 3.47 20.07 0.14
C PRO A 100 2.28 20.48 -0.73
N SER A 101 2.21 21.72 -1.23
CA SER A 101 1.14 22.14 -2.15
C SER A 101 1.10 21.34 -3.45
N THR A 102 2.19 20.64 -3.79
CA THR A 102 2.24 19.67 -4.90
C THR A 102 1.17 18.58 -4.77
N LEU A 103 0.74 18.24 -3.55
CA LEU A 103 -0.28 17.21 -3.30
C LEU A 103 -1.71 17.76 -3.24
N ALA A 104 -1.90 19.07 -3.38
CA ALA A 104 -3.22 19.71 -3.25
C ALA A 104 -4.24 19.15 -4.25
N ASP A 105 -3.81 18.86 -5.48
CA ASP A 105 -4.65 18.27 -6.54
C ASP A 105 -5.15 16.86 -6.18
N SER A 106 -4.55 16.19 -5.18
CA SER A 106 -4.97 14.87 -4.72
C SER A 106 -5.97 14.92 -3.56
N HIS A 107 -6.30 16.11 -3.02
CA HIS A 107 -7.17 16.22 -1.85
C HIS A 107 -8.56 15.64 -2.06
N ASP A 108 -9.23 15.98 -3.17
CA ASP A 108 -10.57 15.48 -3.47
C ASP A 108 -10.58 13.95 -3.65
N PHE A 109 -9.52 13.41 -4.27
CA PHE A 109 -9.32 11.97 -4.41
C PHE A 109 -9.18 11.30 -3.05
N VAL A 110 -8.30 11.83 -2.18
CA VAL A 110 -8.09 11.30 -0.83
C VAL A 110 -9.37 11.39 0.01
N GLN A 111 -10.10 12.51 -0.08
CA GLN A 111 -11.38 12.69 0.61
C GLN A 111 -12.42 11.66 0.18
N LYS A 112 -12.56 11.41 -1.13
CA LYS A 112 -13.50 10.42 -1.69
C LYS A 112 -13.16 9.01 -1.22
N TYR A 113 -11.92 8.58 -1.44
CA TYR A 113 -11.50 7.18 -1.29
C TYR A 113 -11.03 6.78 0.11
N ARG A 114 -10.89 7.73 1.02
CA ARG A 114 -10.79 7.44 2.46
C ARG A 114 -12.05 7.79 3.26
N SER A 115 -13.16 8.09 2.60
CA SER A 115 -14.42 8.31 3.32
C SER A 115 -14.79 7.05 4.13
N PRO A 116 -15.29 7.20 5.37
CA PRO A 116 -15.67 6.05 6.20
C PRO A 116 -16.65 5.10 5.49
N GLU A 117 -17.60 5.66 4.76
CA GLU A 117 -18.60 4.91 3.99
C GLU A 117 -17.94 4.06 2.90
N PHE A 118 -16.98 4.63 2.15
CA PHE A 118 -16.28 3.90 1.12
C PHE A 118 -15.39 2.79 1.70
N LEU A 119 -14.60 3.08 2.73
CA LEU A 119 -13.74 2.07 3.36
C LEU A 119 -14.54 0.92 3.98
N SER A 120 -15.67 1.24 4.62
CA SER A 120 -16.60 0.24 5.16
C SER A 120 -17.13 -0.70 4.07
N SER A 121 -17.40 -0.17 2.87
CA SER A 121 -17.87 -0.98 1.73
C SER A 121 -16.86 -2.03 1.26
N LEU A 122 -15.57 -1.84 1.54
CA LEU A 122 -14.48 -2.74 1.13
C LEU A 122 -14.07 -3.75 2.22
N ALA A 123 -14.48 -3.54 3.47
CA ALA A 123 -13.93 -4.23 4.64
C ALA A 123 -14.03 -5.76 4.60
N ASN A 124 -15.05 -6.30 3.93
CA ASN A 124 -15.32 -7.74 3.87
C ASN A 124 -14.99 -8.37 2.51
N THR A 125 -14.36 -7.62 1.60
CA THR A 125 -14.16 -8.07 0.21
C THR A 125 -12.69 -7.91 -0.19
N PRO A 126 -11.85 -8.95 0.00
CA PRO A 126 -10.40 -8.85 -0.20
C PRO A 126 -9.94 -8.69 -1.66
N GLY A 127 -10.85 -8.83 -2.63
CA GLY A 127 -10.56 -8.79 -4.06
C GLY A 127 -10.01 -10.12 -4.61
N PRO A 128 -10.25 -10.45 -5.90
CA PRO A 128 -9.62 -11.58 -6.56
C PRO A 128 -8.12 -11.35 -6.70
N ARG A 129 -7.30 -12.37 -6.43
CA ARG A 129 -5.83 -12.22 -6.48
C ARG A 129 -5.27 -12.20 -7.90
N HIS A 130 -6.01 -12.74 -8.86
CA HIS A 130 -5.58 -12.92 -10.25
C HIS A 130 -4.23 -13.62 -10.36
N LEU A 131 -4.03 -14.66 -9.55
CA LEU A 131 -2.89 -15.55 -9.68
C LEU A 131 -3.16 -16.53 -10.83
N ASP A 132 -2.11 -17.01 -11.47
CA ASP A 132 -2.25 -18.11 -12.42
C ASP A 132 -2.77 -19.35 -11.67
N GLY A 133 -3.54 -20.20 -12.37
CA GLY A 133 -4.23 -21.34 -11.76
C GLY A 133 -3.30 -22.30 -11.01
N ASP A 134 -2.06 -22.47 -11.47
CA ASP A 134 -1.05 -23.28 -10.78
C ASP A 134 -0.70 -22.70 -9.39
N TYR A 135 -0.59 -21.37 -9.29
CA TYR A 135 -0.34 -20.68 -8.02
C TYR A 135 -1.55 -20.68 -7.09
N GLU A 136 -2.78 -20.65 -7.63
CA GLU A 136 -4.00 -20.82 -6.83
C GLU A 136 -4.05 -22.22 -6.21
N MET A 137 -3.74 -23.26 -6.99
CA MET A 137 -3.69 -24.64 -6.50
C MET A 137 -2.64 -24.84 -5.40
N VAL A 138 -1.44 -24.26 -5.59
CA VAL A 138 -0.37 -24.27 -4.58
C VAL A 138 -0.83 -23.55 -3.32
N GLN A 139 -1.42 -22.37 -3.45
CA GLN A 139 -1.97 -21.61 -2.31
C GLN A 139 -3.00 -22.42 -1.53
N ASP A 140 -3.96 -23.04 -2.22
CA ASP A 140 -5.02 -23.81 -1.57
C ASP A 140 -4.48 -25.04 -0.85
N THR A 141 -3.47 -25.70 -1.42
CA THR A 141 -2.78 -26.83 -0.80
C THR A 141 -2.12 -26.42 0.52
N PHE A 142 -1.30 -25.37 0.50
CA PHE A 142 -0.62 -24.89 1.71
C PHE A 142 -1.60 -24.29 2.72
N ARG A 143 -2.67 -23.62 2.27
CA ARG A 143 -3.74 -23.14 3.17
C ARG A 143 -4.44 -24.32 3.86
N SER A 144 -4.72 -25.40 3.12
CA SER A 144 -5.35 -26.59 3.69
C SER A 144 -4.45 -27.24 4.76
N PHE A 145 -3.15 -27.37 4.48
CA PHE A 145 -2.17 -27.86 5.46
C PHE A 145 -2.08 -26.94 6.69
N ALA A 146 -1.98 -25.63 6.49
CA ALA A 146 -1.97 -24.67 7.58
C ALA A 146 -3.22 -24.77 8.47
N SER A 147 -4.40 -24.90 7.88
CA SER A 147 -5.65 -25.02 8.66
C SER A 147 -5.81 -26.36 9.36
N LYS A 148 -5.37 -27.47 8.74
CA LYS A 148 -5.60 -28.83 9.24
C LYS A 148 -4.49 -29.36 10.15
N VAL A 149 -3.26 -28.89 9.95
CA VAL A 149 -2.05 -29.39 10.63
C VAL A 149 -1.42 -28.30 11.48
N ILE A 150 -1.20 -27.09 10.97
CA ILE A 150 -0.51 -26.05 11.77
C ILE A 150 -1.42 -25.46 12.86
N ALA A 151 -2.61 -25.00 12.47
CA ALA A 151 -3.51 -24.26 13.37
C ALA A 151 -3.90 -25.03 14.66
N PRO A 152 -4.16 -26.35 14.63
CA PRO A 152 -4.46 -27.11 15.86
C PRO A 152 -3.30 -27.17 16.86
N HIS A 153 -2.05 -27.09 16.39
CA HIS A 153 -0.86 -27.20 17.25
C HIS A 153 -0.37 -25.85 17.76
N ALA A 154 -0.63 -24.77 17.01
CA ALA A 154 -0.07 -23.43 17.27
C ALA A 154 -0.33 -22.91 18.68
N GLU A 155 -1.54 -23.10 19.22
CA GLU A 155 -1.88 -22.62 20.57
C GLU A 155 -1.08 -23.33 21.66
N HIS A 156 -0.99 -24.67 21.59
CA HIS A 156 -0.25 -25.47 22.55
C HIS A 156 1.25 -25.19 22.51
N VAL A 157 1.83 -25.14 21.30
CA VAL A 157 3.24 -24.79 21.09
C VAL A 157 3.55 -23.42 21.71
N HIS A 158 2.71 -22.42 21.47
CA HIS A 158 2.90 -21.08 22.04
C HIS A 158 2.72 -21.06 23.56
N ARG A 159 1.65 -21.67 24.08
CA ARG A 159 1.33 -21.68 25.51
C ARG A 159 2.42 -22.35 26.34
N GLU A 160 3.06 -23.36 25.79
CA GLU A 160 4.04 -24.19 26.50
C GLU A 160 5.49 -23.89 26.09
N ASN A 161 5.71 -22.87 25.25
CA ASN A 161 7.02 -22.45 24.74
C ASN A 161 7.83 -23.64 24.19
N LEU A 162 7.14 -24.47 23.40
CA LEU A 162 7.73 -25.64 22.75
C LEU A 162 8.29 -25.25 21.38
N ASP A 163 9.15 -26.11 20.83
CA ASP A 163 9.54 -26.04 19.43
C ASP A 163 8.39 -26.52 18.53
N VAL A 164 8.50 -26.27 17.21
CA VAL A 164 7.59 -26.86 16.22
C VAL A 164 7.81 -28.38 16.20
N PRO A 165 6.76 -29.21 16.37
CA PRO A 165 6.88 -30.66 16.36
C PRO A 165 7.56 -31.19 15.08
N GLU A 166 8.42 -32.21 15.20
CA GLU A 166 9.19 -32.75 14.06
C GLU A 166 8.32 -33.35 12.95
N GLU A 167 7.10 -33.78 13.29
CA GLU A 167 6.13 -34.33 12.35
C GLU A 167 5.45 -33.29 11.44
N ILE A 168 5.70 -31.99 11.67
CA ILE A 168 5.17 -30.86 10.90
C ILE A 168 6.22 -30.35 9.91
#